data_AF-A0A1W9MDT7-F1
#
_entry.id   AF-A0A1W9MDT7-F1
#
_cell.length_a   1.000
_cell.length_b   1.000
_cell.length_c   1.000
_cell.angle_alpha   90.00
_cell.angle_beta   90.00
_cell.angle_gamma   90.00
#
_symmetry.space_group_name_H-M   'P 1'
#
loop_
_entity.id
_entity.type
_entity.pdbx_description
1 polymer ?
#
loop_
_entity_poly.entity_id
_entity_poly.type
_entity_poly.pdbx_seq_one_letter_code
_entity_poly.pdbx_strand_id
1 'polypeptide(L)'
;MLYEINKIALWIYKHITTYDRLIHISVGVVFVILYFLIRKALKAPERNVLNIIGILIASILGTWVSDWDLLVGGIGWHRSPITHSFLPFLLFEQIVFPVSPYVLPRGFALGLSSHLFWDIIYYGNVHWIPGRFWDCMFLGINACILIGWIILRENGKISKELSMMKILFFSRK
;
A
#
# COMPACT_ATOMS: atom_id res chain seq x y z
N MET A 1 -25.80 -32.04 5.70
CA MET A 1 -24.43 -32.15 6.25
C MET A 1 -23.43 -31.30 5.46
N LEU A 2 -23.22 -31.55 4.16
CA LEU A 2 -22.36 -30.72 3.28
C LEU A 2 -22.75 -29.22 3.22
N TYR A 3 -24.05 -28.92 3.21
CA TYR A 3 -24.55 -27.53 3.21
C TYR A 3 -24.22 -26.76 4.49
N GLU A 4 -24.30 -27.42 5.66
CA GLU A 4 -24.00 -26.81 6.97
C GLU A 4 -22.49 -26.65 7.17
N ILE A 5 -21.68 -27.60 6.70
CA ILE A 5 -20.21 -27.50 6.69
C ILE A 5 -19.77 -26.31 5.83
N ASN A 6 -20.39 -26.10 4.66
CA ASN A 6 -20.08 -24.96 3.80
C ASN A 6 -20.46 -23.61 4.43
N LYS A 7 -21.54 -23.53 5.20
CA LYS A 7 -21.90 -22.30 5.94
C LYS A 7 -20.90 -21.98 7.05
N ILE A 8 -20.47 -22.99 7.81
CA ILE A 8 -19.48 -22.81 8.88
C ILE A 8 -18.14 -22.39 8.27
N ALA A 9 -17.70 -23.02 7.17
CA ALA A 9 -16.50 -22.63 6.45
C ALA A 9 -16.58 -21.19 5.91
N LEU A 10 -17.70 -20.80 5.32
CA LEU A 10 -17.92 -19.41 4.86
C LEU A 10 -17.93 -18.41 6.02
N TRP A 11 -18.57 -18.77 7.14
CA TRP A 11 -18.66 -17.93 8.32
C TRP A 11 -17.28 -17.72 8.96
N ILE A 12 -16.50 -18.79 9.13
CA ILE A 12 -15.12 -18.76 9.62
C ILE A 12 -14.25 -17.92 8.68
N TYR A 13 -14.33 -18.17 7.37
CA TYR A 13 -13.58 -17.41 6.37
C TYR A 13 -13.92 -15.91 6.43
N LYS A 14 -15.21 -15.57 6.52
CA LYS A 14 -15.67 -14.18 6.60
C LYS A 14 -15.22 -13.49 7.90
N HIS A 15 -15.18 -14.21 9.02
CA HIS A 15 -14.70 -13.65 10.29
C HIS A 15 -13.18 -13.50 10.29
N ILE A 16 -12.44 -14.52 9.87
CA ILE A 16 -10.96 -14.45 9.79
C ILE A 16 -10.53 -13.33 8.84
N THR A 17 -11.13 -13.22 7.66
CA THR A 17 -10.83 -12.13 6.72
C THR A 17 -11.21 -10.76 7.27
N THR A 18 -12.22 -10.65 8.14
CA THR A 18 -12.59 -9.38 8.77
C THR A 18 -11.60 -8.98 9.86
N TYR A 19 -11.17 -9.91 10.71
CA TYR A 19 -10.17 -9.63 11.75
C TYR A 19 -8.79 -9.32 11.16
N ASP A 20 -8.38 -10.09 10.16
CA ASP A 20 -7.13 -9.85 9.43
C ASP A 20 -7.11 -8.45 8.79
N ARG A 21 -8.21 -8.03 8.16
CA ARG A 21 -8.38 -6.66 7.64
C ARG A 21 -8.26 -5.59 8.72
N LEU A 22 -8.86 -5.79 9.90
CA LEU A 22 -8.75 -4.84 11.00
C LEU A 22 -7.31 -4.70 11.49
N ILE A 23 -6.54 -5.80 11.48
CA ILE A 23 -5.12 -5.78 11.80
C ILE A 23 -4.36 -4.98 10.73
N HIS A 24 -4.54 -5.29 9.45
CA HIS A 24 -3.91 -4.53 8.35
C HIS A 24 -4.22 -3.03 8.41
N ILE A 25 -5.48 -2.65 8.67
CA ILE A 25 -5.86 -1.24 8.86
C ILE A 25 -5.14 -0.63 10.06
N SER A 26 -5.04 -1.35 11.18
CA SER A 26 -4.37 -0.88 12.38
C SER A 26 -2.87 -0.64 12.14
N VAL A 27 -2.19 -1.55 11.43
CA VAL A 27 -0.79 -1.38 11.02
C VAL A 27 -0.64 -0.21 10.05
N GLY A 28 -1.60 -0.02 9.13
CA GLY A 28 -1.65 1.16 8.26
C GLY A 28 -1.73 2.48 9.04
N VAL A 29 -2.55 2.54 10.09
CA VAL A 29 -2.63 3.72 10.98
C VAL A 29 -1.28 3.97 11.65
N VAL A 30 -0.59 2.93 12.12
CA VAL A 30 0.78 3.07 12.69
C VAL A 30 1.74 3.66 11.65
N PHE A 31 1.70 3.19 10.40
CA PHE A 31 2.53 3.73 9.32
C PHE A 31 2.22 5.20 9.02
N VAL A 32 0.95 5.59 9.07
CA VAL A 32 0.55 7.01 8.92
C VAL A 32 1.08 7.86 10.07
N ILE A 33 1.02 7.37 11.32
CA ILE A 33 1.59 8.07 12.48
C ILE A 33 3.11 8.24 12.30
N LEU A 34 3.82 7.16 11.96
CA LEU A 34 5.25 7.20 11.70
C LEU A 34 5.61 8.18 10.58
N TYR A 35 4.82 8.23 9.52
CA TYR A 35 4.99 9.19 8.43
C TYR A 35 4.90 10.64 8.94
N PHE A 36 3.92 10.99 9.78
CA PHE A 36 3.83 12.34 10.34
C PHE A 36 5.00 12.65 11.30
N LEU A 37 5.49 11.67 12.05
CA LEU A 37 6.70 11.83 12.87
C LEU A 37 7.95 12.10 12.01
N ILE A 38 8.12 11.35 10.91
CA ILE A 38 9.21 11.56 9.94
C ILE A 38 9.11 12.96 9.33
N ARG A 39 7.92 13.39 8.90
CA ARG A 39 7.73 14.75 8.35
C ARG A 39 8.10 15.85 9.32
N LYS A 40 7.72 15.68 10.60
CA LYS A 40 8.10 16.59 11.67
C LYS A 40 9.61 16.64 11.84
N ALA A 41 10.29 15.48 11.83
CA ALA A 41 11.75 15.40 11.89
C ALA A 41 12.44 16.05 10.66
N LEU A 42 11.85 15.90 9.48
CA LEU A 42 12.32 16.52 8.23
C LEU A 42 11.97 18.00 8.10
N LYS A 43 11.27 18.61 9.08
CA LYS A 43 10.76 19.98 9.03
C LYS A 43 9.95 20.27 7.76
N ALA A 44 9.21 19.27 7.28
CA ALA A 44 8.37 19.42 6.09
C ALA A 44 7.18 20.37 6.38
N PRO A 45 6.65 21.07 5.35
CA PRO A 45 5.53 22.00 5.54
C PRO A 45 4.31 21.35 6.19
N GLU A 46 3.57 22.09 7.01
CA GLU A 46 2.35 21.58 7.62
C GLU A 46 1.30 21.20 6.57
N ARG A 47 0.46 20.22 6.91
CA ARG A 47 -0.65 19.77 6.05
C ARG A 47 -1.95 20.19 6.74
N ASN A 48 -2.87 20.76 5.96
CA ASN A 48 -4.22 21.01 6.45
C ASN A 48 -4.96 19.70 6.78
N VAL A 49 -6.05 19.83 7.54
CA VAL A 49 -6.86 18.69 8.00
C VAL A 49 -7.38 17.84 6.83
N LEU A 50 -7.80 18.46 5.73
CA LEU A 50 -8.28 17.75 4.54
C LEU A 50 -7.21 16.83 3.92
N ASN A 51 -5.95 17.28 3.89
CA ASN A 51 -4.84 16.47 3.41
C ASN A 51 -4.59 15.27 4.33
N ILE A 52 -4.70 15.46 5.64
CA ILE A 52 -4.55 14.38 6.62
C ILE A 52 -5.65 13.33 6.43
N ILE A 53 -6.91 13.77 6.30
CA ILE A 53 -8.05 12.89 6.01
C ILE A 53 -7.84 12.15 4.69
N GLY A 54 -7.41 12.83 3.63
CA GLY A 54 -7.12 12.21 2.34
C GLY A 54 -6.05 11.13 2.43
N ILE A 55 -4.97 11.37 3.20
CA ILE A 55 -3.92 10.38 3.45
C ILE A 55 -4.47 9.16 4.19
N LEU A 56 -5.28 9.37 5.24
CA LEU A 56 -5.89 8.28 6.00
C LEU A 56 -6.82 7.42 5.14
N ILE A 57 -7.72 8.03 4.38
CA ILE A 57 -8.65 7.32 3.48
C ILE A 57 -7.87 6.52 2.44
N ALA A 58 -6.90 7.16 1.77
CA ALA A 58 -6.10 6.47 0.78
C ALA A 58 -5.22 5.35 1.39
N SER A 59 -4.78 5.50 2.64
CA SER A 59 -4.07 4.44 3.36
C SER A 59 -4.96 3.23 3.61
N ILE A 60 -6.23 3.41 3.98
CA ILE A 60 -7.16 2.29 4.13
C ILE A 60 -7.34 1.57 2.78
N LEU A 61 -7.49 2.33 1.68
CA LEU A 61 -7.55 1.74 0.34
C LEU A 61 -6.27 0.97 -0.02
N GLY A 62 -5.09 1.51 0.31
CA GLY A 62 -3.81 0.86 0.09
C GLY A 62 -3.67 -0.46 0.85
N THR A 63 -4.23 -0.56 2.06
CA THR A 63 -4.26 -1.84 2.83
C THR A 63 -5.18 -2.89 2.21
N TRP A 64 -6.06 -2.52 1.27
CA TRP A 64 -7.05 -3.43 0.69
C TRP A 64 -6.73 -3.89 -0.72
N VAL A 65 -5.91 -3.13 -1.46
CA VAL A 65 -5.68 -3.40 -2.89
C VAL A 65 -5.00 -4.75 -3.11
N SER A 66 -4.14 -5.17 -2.17
CA SER A 66 -3.41 -6.42 -2.28
C SER A 66 -4.34 -7.64 -2.27
N ASP A 67 -5.45 -7.56 -1.53
CA ASP A 67 -6.49 -8.60 -1.48
C ASP A 67 -7.45 -8.59 -2.68
N TRP A 68 -7.30 -7.67 -3.64
CA TRP A 68 -8.13 -7.70 -4.85
C TRP A 68 -7.81 -8.91 -5.74
N ASP A 69 -6.65 -9.55 -5.54
CA ASP A 69 -6.34 -10.82 -6.20
C ASP A 69 -7.36 -11.92 -5.87
N LEU A 70 -7.89 -11.96 -4.64
CA LEU A 70 -8.95 -12.86 -4.23
C LEU A 70 -10.26 -12.57 -4.97
N LEU A 71 -10.55 -11.30 -5.24
CA LEU A 71 -11.76 -10.88 -5.97
C LEU A 71 -11.66 -11.22 -7.46
N VAL A 72 -10.48 -11.04 -8.05
CA VAL A 72 -10.28 -11.16 -9.51
C VAL A 72 -9.89 -12.59 -9.92
N GLY A 73 -9.01 -13.25 -9.16
CA GLY A 73 -8.45 -14.56 -9.47
C GLY A 73 -8.91 -15.69 -8.54
N GLY A 74 -9.66 -15.39 -7.47
CA GLY A 74 -10.09 -16.36 -6.47
C GLY A 74 -8.97 -16.77 -5.50
N ILE A 75 -9.24 -17.77 -4.65
CA ILE A 75 -8.35 -18.21 -3.56
C ILE A 75 -6.95 -18.64 -4.05
N GLY A 76 -6.86 -19.21 -5.27
CA GLY A 76 -5.59 -19.64 -5.86
C GLY A 76 -4.67 -18.49 -6.28
N TRP A 77 -5.18 -17.26 -6.33
CA TRP A 77 -4.41 -16.06 -6.66
C TRP A 77 -4.05 -15.22 -5.43
N HIS A 78 -4.48 -15.65 -4.24
CA HIS A 78 -4.18 -14.94 -3.01
C HIS A 78 -2.69 -14.71 -2.86
N ARG A 79 -2.30 -13.47 -2.58
CA ARG A 79 -0.91 -13.04 -2.44
C ARG A 79 -0.11 -13.16 -3.73
N SER A 80 -0.68 -12.70 -4.83
CA SER A 80 0.05 -12.67 -6.11
C SER A 80 1.22 -11.66 -6.08
N PRO A 81 2.34 -11.90 -6.78
CA PRO A 81 3.44 -10.94 -6.88
C PRO A 81 3.00 -9.63 -7.53
N ILE A 82 1.94 -9.64 -8.32
CA ILE A 82 1.41 -8.45 -9.00
C ILE A 82 0.75 -7.52 -7.98
N THR A 83 -0.18 -8.04 -7.18
CA THR A 83 -0.94 -7.28 -6.17
C THR A 83 -0.13 -6.96 -4.91
N HIS A 84 0.92 -7.73 -4.64
CA HIS A 84 1.82 -7.55 -3.49
C HIS A 84 3.16 -6.91 -3.87
N SER A 85 3.14 -6.00 -4.85
CA SER A 85 4.32 -5.25 -5.30
C SER A 85 4.10 -3.74 -5.28
N PHE A 86 5.08 -2.99 -5.78
CA PHE A 86 4.99 -1.56 -6.07
C PHE A 86 4.04 -1.23 -7.25
N LEU A 87 3.68 -2.20 -8.07
CA LEU A 87 2.90 -1.98 -9.30
C LEU A 87 1.50 -1.38 -9.07
N PRO A 88 0.68 -1.87 -8.11
CA PRO A 88 -0.64 -1.28 -7.84
C PRO A 88 -0.54 0.21 -7.48
N PHE A 89 0.50 0.60 -6.74
CA PHE A 89 0.76 2.00 -6.44
C PHE A 89 1.10 2.81 -7.70
N LEU A 90 1.93 2.29 -8.62
CA LEU A 90 2.24 2.99 -9.87
C LEU A 90 1.00 3.28 -10.71
N LEU A 91 0.13 2.29 -10.85
CA LEU A 91 -1.13 2.43 -11.58
C LEU A 91 -2.05 3.44 -10.88
N PHE A 92 -2.17 3.35 -9.55
CA PHE A 92 -2.95 4.29 -8.76
C PHE A 92 -2.41 5.73 -8.87
N GLU A 93 -1.09 5.93 -8.76
CA GLU A 93 -0.46 7.23 -8.91
C GLU A 93 -0.80 7.82 -10.29
N GLN A 94 -0.63 7.07 -11.38
CA GLN A 94 -0.90 7.57 -12.73
C GLN A 94 -2.34 8.09 -12.91
N ILE A 95 -3.32 7.38 -12.35
CA ILE A 95 -4.74 7.74 -12.45
C ILE A 95 -5.06 8.95 -11.58
N VAL A 96 -4.54 9.00 -10.36
CA VAL A 96 -4.93 9.99 -9.35
C VAL A 96 -4.07 11.25 -9.38
N PHE A 97 -2.89 11.19 -9.99
CA PHE A 97 -1.94 12.30 -10.06
C PHE A 97 -2.54 13.62 -10.59
N PRO A 98 -3.41 13.63 -11.63
CA PRO A 98 -4.00 14.87 -12.13
C PRO A 98 -4.89 15.60 -11.11
N VAL A 99 -5.51 14.86 -10.19
CA VAL A 99 -6.51 15.39 -9.23
C VAL A 99 -5.90 15.59 -7.84
N SER A 100 -5.00 14.70 -7.44
CA SER A 100 -4.31 14.74 -6.17
C SER A 100 -2.87 14.27 -6.35
N PRO A 101 -1.96 15.14 -6.83
CA PRO A 101 -0.60 14.73 -7.22
C PRO A 101 0.24 14.16 -6.08
N TYR A 102 -0.21 14.35 -4.83
CA TYR A 102 0.63 14.23 -3.65
C TYR A 102 -0.09 13.65 -2.43
N VAL A 103 -1.39 13.92 -2.23
CA VAL A 103 -2.08 13.52 -1.00
C VAL A 103 -2.49 12.06 -1.07
N LEU A 104 -3.29 11.71 -2.07
CA LEU A 104 -3.82 10.34 -2.22
C LEU A 104 -2.72 9.32 -2.54
N PRO A 105 -1.74 9.57 -3.44
CA PRO A 105 -0.67 8.61 -3.69
C PRO A 105 0.16 8.29 -2.42
N ARG A 106 0.43 9.28 -1.56
CA ARG A 106 1.16 9.04 -0.31
C ARG A 106 0.38 8.16 0.65
N GLY A 107 -0.90 8.45 0.86
CA GLY A 107 -1.75 7.61 1.68
C GLY A 107 -1.78 6.18 1.16
N PHE A 108 -2.02 6.01 -0.14
CA PHE A 108 -2.06 4.70 -0.77
C PHE A 108 -0.73 3.93 -0.61
N ALA A 109 0.41 4.58 -0.83
CA ALA A 109 1.73 3.98 -0.62
C ALA A 109 1.97 3.57 0.83
N LEU A 110 1.51 4.36 1.82
CA LEU A 110 1.59 4.00 3.24
C LEU A 110 0.73 2.77 3.55
N GLY A 111 -0.50 2.74 3.05
CA GLY A 111 -1.39 1.60 3.19
C GLY A 111 -0.81 0.32 2.62
N LEU A 112 -0.37 0.38 1.36
CA LEU A 112 0.20 -0.77 0.68
C LEU A 112 1.50 -1.24 1.35
N SER A 113 2.41 -0.33 1.71
CA SER A 113 3.64 -0.71 2.39
C SER A 113 3.39 -1.35 3.77
N SER A 114 2.38 -0.87 4.50
CA SER A 114 1.98 -1.46 5.78
C SER A 114 1.41 -2.88 5.61
N HIS A 115 0.68 -3.12 4.51
CA HIS A 115 0.16 -4.45 4.17
C HIS A 115 1.29 -5.42 3.87
N LEU A 116 2.20 -5.05 2.98
CA LEU A 116 3.37 -5.88 2.63
C LEU A 116 4.25 -6.16 3.85
N PHE A 117 4.42 -5.17 4.73
CA PHE A 117 5.16 -5.34 5.98
C PHE A 117 4.47 -6.33 6.91
N TRP A 118 3.15 -6.23 7.07
CA TRP A 118 2.41 -7.17 7.91
C TRP A 118 2.48 -8.60 7.38
N ASP A 119 2.44 -8.79 6.06
CA ASP A 119 2.63 -10.12 5.45
C ASP A 119 4.01 -10.71 5.74
N ILE A 120 5.07 -9.91 5.92
CA ILE A 120 6.38 -10.42 6.37
C ILE A 120 6.29 -10.98 7.79
N ILE A 121 5.60 -10.29 8.69
CA ILE A 121 5.46 -10.69 10.10
C ILE A 121 4.57 -11.94 10.24
N TYR A 122 3.49 -12.03 9.46
CA TYR A 122 2.55 -13.14 9.50
C TYR A 122 2.91 -14.30 8.54
N TYR A 123 4.06 -14.22 7.87
CA TYR A 123 4.53 -15.24 6.91
C TYR A 123 3.56 -15.47 5.74
N GLY A 124 3.11 -14.38 5.13
CA GLY A 124 2.38 -14.39 3.88
C GLY A 124 3.18 -15.08 2.78
N ASN A 125 2.63 -16.17 2.26
CA ASN A 125 3.19 -16.89 1.12
C ASN A 125 2.83 -16.13 -0.15
N VAL A 126 3.83 -15.58 -0.85
CA VAL A 126 3.60 -14.91 -2.13
C VAL A 126 3.55 -15.97 -3.21
N HIS A 127 2.38 -16.13 -3.82
CA HIS A 127 2.14 -17.18 -4.81
C HIS A 127 3.17 -17.07 -5.95
N TRP A 128 3.73 -18.20 -6.39
CA TRP A 128 4.80 -18.31 -7.40
C TRP A 128 6.22 -17.90 -6.98
N ILE A 129 6.43 -17.39 -5.77
CA ILE A 129 7.78 -17.18 -5.25
C ILE A 129 8.19 -18.40 -4.40
N PRO A 130 9.30 -19.08 -4.72
CA PRO A 130 9.66 -20.32 -4.05
C PRO A 130 10.35 -20.04 -2.71
N GLY A 131 9.59 -20.11 -1.63
CA GLY A 131 10.11 -20.25 -0.28
C GLY A 131 10.24 -18.94 0.51
N ARG A 132 10.14 -19.09 1.83
CA ARG A 132 9.94 -17.99 2.78
C ARG A 132 10.96 -16.86 2.70
N PHE A 133 12.23 -17.19 2.47
CA PHE A 133 13.28 -16.17 2.37
C PHE A 133 13.01 -15.22 1.20
N TRP A 134 12.63 -15.77 0.04
CA TRP A 134 12.35 -15.00 -1.16
C TRP A 134 11.04 -14.22 -1.04
N ASP A 135 10.02 -14.77 -0.39
CA ASP A 135 8.77 -14.06 -0.07
C ASP A 135 9.05 -12.80 0.76
N CYS A 136 9.79 -12.97 1.85
CA CYS A 136 10.14 -11.88 2.77
C CYS A 136 11.01 -10.82 2.08
N MET A 137 11.98 -11.23 1.25
CA MET A 137 12.78 -10.30 0.46
C MET A 137 11.93 -9.52 -0.54
N PHE A 138 11.04 -10.20 -1.27
CA PHE A 138 10.18 -9.57 -2.27
C PHE A 138 9.27 -8.52 -1.64
N LEU A 139 8.55 -8.90 -0.58
CA LEU A 139 7.67 -7.99 0.16
C LEU A 139 8.47 -6.83 0.78
N GLY A 140 9.63 -7.12 1.37
CA GLY A 140 10.49 -6.13 2.01
C GLY A 140 11.02 -5.09 1.01
N ILE A 141 11.52 -5.53 -0.14
CA ILE A 141 12.00 -4.64 -1.20
C ILE A 141 10.86 -3.73 -1.68
N ASN A 142 9.68 -4.28 -1.96
CA ASN A 142 8.54 -3.49 -2.44
C ASN A 142 8.05 -2.49 -1.37
N ALA A 143 7.99 -2.89 -0.10
CA ALA A 143 7.68 -1.98 1.01
C ALA A 143 8.72 -0.86 1.14
N CYS A 144 10.02 -1.18 1.05
CA CYS A 144 11.10 -0.21 1.07
C CYS A 144 11.04 0.77 -0.10
N ILE A 145 10.71 0.31 -1.32
CA ILE A 145 10.54 1.18 -2.50
C ILE A 145 9.40 2.17 -2.27
N LEU A 146 8.25 1.72 -1.76
CA LEU A 146 7.10 2.58 -1.44
C LEU A 146 7.46 3.67 -0.41
N ILE A 147 8.10 3.28 0.69
CA ILE A 147 8.54 4.22 1.73
C ILE A 147 9.61 5.19 1.20
N GLY A 148 10.59 4.67 0.45
CA GLY A 148 11.61 5.47 -0.20
C GLY A 148 11.01 6.52 -1.14
N TRP A 149 10.03 6.13 -1.96
CA TRP A 149 9.31 7.06 -2.84
C TRP A 149 8.63 8.19 -2.06
N ILE A 150 7.98 7.89 -0.93
CA ILE A 150 7.35 8.91 -0.07
C ILE A 150 8.39 9.89 0.48
N ILE A 151 9.50 9.36 1.03
CA ILE A 151 10.55 10.18 1.64
C ILE A 151 11.20 11.10 0.60
N LEU A 152 11.53 10.57 -0.59
CA LEU A 152 12.09 11.35 -1.69
C LEU A 152 11.17 12.52 -2.10
N ARG A 153 9.85 12.31 -2.04
CA ARG A 153 8.83 13.33 -2.39
C ARG A 153 8.56 14.35 -1.28
N GLU A 154 8.92 14.04 -0.03
CA GLU A 154 8.87 14.99 1.09
C GLU A 154 10.15 15.81 1.20
N ASN A 155 11.27 15.32 0.65
CA ASN A 155 12.51 16.07 0.55
C ASN A 155 12.42 17.11 -0.59
N GLY A 156 12.13 18.36 -0.23
CA GLY A 156 11.82 19.47 -1.15
C GLY A 156 12.87 19.76 -2.24
N LYS A 157 14.12 19.32 -2.06
CA LYS A 157 15.17 19.42 -3.09
C LYS A 157 14.90 18.47 -4.27
N ILE A 158 14.58 17.21 -3.97
CA ILE A 158 14.36 16.16 -4.98
C ILE A 158 13.00 16.34 -5.65
N SER A 159 11.98 16.80 -4.92
CA SER A 159 10.67 17.09 -5.52
C SER A 159 10.75 18.17 -6.61
N LYS A 160 11.64 19.15 -6.45
CA LYS A 160 11.86 20.23 -7.43
C LYS A 160 12.52 19.68 -8.71
N GLU A 161 13.54 18.83 -8.57
CA GLU A 161 14.21 18.18 -9.71
C GLU A 161 13.27 17.23 -10.48
N LEU A 162 12.51 16.38 -9.78
CA LEU A 162 11.49 15.51 -10.40
C LEU A 162 10.38 16.31 -11.10
N SER A 163 9.97 17.45 -10.54
CA SER A 163 8.99 18.33 -11.18
C SER A 163 9.54 18.96 -12.46
N MET A 164 10.83 19.34 -12.48
CA MET A 164 11.51 19.84 -13.67
C MET A 164 11.66 18.77 -14.75
N MET A 165 12.01 17.53 -14.36
CA MET A 165 12.07 16.41 -15.31
C MET A 165 10.69 16.13 -15.93
N LYS A 166 9.61 16.16 -15.14
CA LYS A 166 8.25 16.00 -15.67
C LYS A 166 7.87 17.12 -16.65
N ILE A 167 8.25 18.37 -16.40
CA ILE A 167 8.06 19.45 -17.39
C ILE A 167 8.80 19.10 -18.69
N LEU A 168 10.06 18.63 -18.62
CA LEU A 168 10.83 18.28 -19.81
C LEU A 168 10.25 17.09 -20.60
N PHE A 169 9.66 16.10 -19.92
CA PHE A 169 9.09 14.91 -20.57
C PHE A 169 7.64 15.11 -21.06
N PHE A 170 6.86 15.99 -20.43
CA PHE A 170 5.45 16.24 -20.80
C PHE A 170 5.22 17.57 -21.53
N SER A 171 6.21 18.46 -21.62
CA SER A 171 6.19 19.68 -22.46
C SER A 171 6.52 19.40 -23.93
N ARG A 172 6.82 18.16 -24.31
CA ARG A 172 6.89 17.75 -25.72
C ARG A 172 5.48 17.38 -26.21
N LYS A 173 4.67 18.40 -26.45
CA LYS A 173 3.52 18.36 -27.37
C LYS A 173 3.52 19.64 -28.19
#